data_AF-A0A5S9IRA3-F1
#
_entry.id   AF-A0A5S9IRA3-F1
#
_cell.length_a   1.000
_cell.length_b   1.000
_cell.length_c   1.000
_cell.angle_alpha   90.00
_cell.angle_beta   90.00
_cell.angle_gamma   90.00
#
_symmetry.space_group_name_H-M   'P 1'
#
loop_
_entity.id
_entity.type
_entity.pdbx_description
1 polymer ?
#
loop_
_entity_poly.entity_id
_entity_poly.type
_entity_poly.pdbx_seq_one_letter_code
_entity_poly.pdbx_strand_id
1 'polypeptide(L)'
;MDDDSKKFFDQELGALKKFLNQHRKVDVNILQDPDAKRIIEAMAFFNARIMQASSENIMNTQLRLALQMFPFLFIPIPAMGILRCKTTLNLRDSILLSKGSEVLATPLFTRKSAPGATFYTVMDLKIQPISLKSISKAPQELQLHFAAFYPRNGNIGKLSICIQKFDDYANSLYIFQHLKKAISVEIRFRNEQGLSEWLVCDVSYGLSQETHHLMDSDLNHPVYQMRSFLHYPEIELYIHFEVNANSEEGIPRNWQYFDIKMEFEEPLPENFHEHVSDEIFQLFTVPIANLKKDTAKTIVCDGTKNYYPIRSIDSTYSIHSVLGVYEVTSDGLEVLRPAFIRSGINSYEVEYFGQFKGQISFNMPDSIAHPRQIVVEALWFQPEFSENVQQRLKIEMHNKKLEGVTCELIDTIHPHYDSSIVEDYDLLLQLLFLGKNRYLKPSQQLSLIKSLKIFKNSHFEKIVEAFEKLDITTCPDALHGRKRIYHLQIKKLEEKEQIILEIFLQRLVLVLNDSTNEPAELRAQLGSSILYIDQRGIIANYEQ
;
A
#
# COMPACT_ATOMS: atom_id res chain seq x y z
N MET A 1 19.49 25.39 -19.84
CA MET A 1 19.07 26.18 -18.68
C MET A 1 17.66 25.72 -18.41
N ASP A 2 17.42 25.12 -17.26
CA ASP A 2 16.10 24.59 -16.92
C ASP A 2 15.07 25.73 -16.91
N ASP A 3 13.80 25.40 -17.20
CA ASP A 3 12.73 26.40 -17.35
C ASP A 3 12.54 27.23 -16.07
N ASP A 4 12.77 26.65 -14.90
CA ASP A 4 12.72 27.35 -13.61
C ASP A 4 13.89 28.32 -13.43
N SER A 5 15.11 27.92 -13.79
CA SER A 5 16.28 28.82 -13.77
C SER A 5 16.08 30.01 -14.69
N LYS A 6 15.37 29.81 -15.82
CA LYS A 6 15.01 30.87 -16.76
C LYS A 6 14.00 31.85 -16.20
N LYS A 7 12.98 31.35 -15.51
CA LYS A 7 12.01 32.18 -14.82
C LYS A 7 12.66 33.08 -13.75
N PHE A 8 13.55 32.52 -12.92
CA PHE A 8 14.28 33.31 -11.92
C PHE A 8 15.23 34.34 -12.57
N PHE A 9 15.95 33.94 -13.62
CA PHE A 9 16.82 34.86 -14.36
C PHE A 9 16.05 36.03 -14.97
N ASP A 10 14.91 35.77 -15.63
CA ASP A 10 14.08 36.81 -16.24
C ASP A 10 13.45 37.73 -15.18
N GLN A 11 13.08 37.19 -14.01
CA GLN A 11 12.60 37.98 -12.87
C GLN A 11 13.68 38.90 -12.31
N GLU A 12 14.89 38.38 -12.07
CA GLU A 12 16.03 39.17 -11.57
C GLU A 12 16.44 40.26 -12.56
N LEU A 13 16.54 39.92 -13.85
CA LEU A 13 16.87 40.88 -14.91
C LEU A 13 15.77 41.94 -15.10
N GLY A 14 14.50 41.55 -14.90
CA GLY A 14 13.36 42.46 -14.85
C GLY A 14 13.38 43.40 -13.64
N ALA A 15 13.71 42.88 -12.45
CA ALA A 15 13.84 43.66 -11.21
C ALA A 15 14.99 44.66 -11.30
N LEU A 16 16.12 44.24 -11.85
CA LEU A 16 17.30 45.07 -12.05
C LEU A 16 17.03 46.20 -13.06
N LYS A 17 16.33 45.92 -14.16
CA LYS A 17 15.84 46.96 -15.10
C LYS A 17 14.87 47.94 -14.43
N LYS A 18 13.95 47.46 -13.60
CA LYS A 18 13.02 48.32 -12.83
C LYS A 18 13.77 49.22 -11.85
N PHE A 19 14.74 48.68 -11.13
CA PHE A 19 15.60 49.43 -10.22
C PHE A 19 16.38 50.54 -10.93
N LEU A 20 17.00 50.22 -12.08
CA LEU A 20 17.74 51.18 -12.90
C LEU A 20 16.83 52.30 -13.46
N ASN A 21 15.61 51.95 -13.88
CA ASN A 21 14.63 52.93 -14.34
C ASN A 21 14.17 53.89 -13.24
N GLN A 22 14.11 53.42 -11.98
CA GLN A 22 13.76 54.24 -10.81
C GLN A 22 14.91 55.12 -10.34
N HIS A 23 16.17 54.67 -10.51
CA HIS A 23 17.38 55.37 -10.06
C HIS A 23 18.13 56.04 -11.22
N ARG A 24 17.41 56.87 -12.00
CA ARG A 24 17.85 57.63 -13.19
C ARG A 24 19.01 58.65 -12.99
N LYS A 25 19.80 58.54 -11.91
CA LYS A 25 21.05 59.29 -11.69
C LYS A 25 22.32 58.51 -12.09
N VAL A 26 22.17 57.27 -12.54
CA VAL A 26 23.28 56.46 -13.07
C VAL A 26 23.51 56.83 -14.54
N ASP A 27 24.74 57.16 -14.91
CA ASP A 27 25.12 57.53 -16.28
C ASP A 27 24.69 56.48 -17.30
N VAL A 28 23.85 56.90 -18.26
CA VAL A 28 23.25 56.05 -19.30
C VAL A 28 24.29 55.36 -20.18
N ASN A 29 25.51 55.91 -20.26
CA ASN A 29 26.62 55.37 -21.04
C ASN A 29 27.20 54.07 -20.46
N ILE A 30 27.14 53.86 -19.14
CA ILE A 30 27.65 52.63 -18.50
C ILE A 30 26.73 51.44 -18.81
N LEU A 31 25.44 51.67 -19.03
CA LEU A 31 24.49 50.61 -19.43
C LEU A 31 24.62 50.17 -20.89
N GLN A 32 25.25 50.99 -21.74
CA GLN A 32 25.48 50.64 -23.16
C GLN A 32 26.81 49.94 -23.39
N ASP A 33 27.69 49.90 -22.37
CA ASP A 33 28.94 49.16 -22.42
C ASP A 33 28.66 47.64 -22.44
N PRO A 34 29.11 46.91 -23.48
CA PRO A 34 28.92 45.47 -23.56
C PRO A 34 29.52 44.70 -22.38
N ASP A 35 30.61 45.18 -21.76
CA ASP A 35 31.25 44.48 -20.65
C ASP A 35 30.48 44.70 -19.34
N ALA A 36 30.00 45.92 -19.09
CA ALA A 36 29.10 46.20 -17.97
C ALA A 36 27.79 45.38 -18.07
N LYS A 37 27.23 45.26 -19.28
CA LYS A 37 26.04 44.44 -19.53
C LYS A 37 26.29 42.96 -19.23
N ARG A 38 27.43 42.41 -19.64
CA ARG A 38 27.82 41.01 -19.32
C ARG A 38 27.98 40.78 -17.83
N ILE A 39 28.57 41.74 -17.10
CA ILE A 39 28.71 41.63 -15.64
C ILE A 39 27.34 41.64 -14.96
N ILE A 40 26.43 42.52 -15.41
CA ILE A 40 25.06 42.59 -14.88
C ILE A 40 24.29 41.29 -15.17
N GLU A 41 24.38 40.76 -16.39
CA GLU A 41 23.78 39.48 -16.76
C GLU A 41 24.38 38.32 -15.97
N ALA A 42 25.70 38.29 -15.77
CA ALA A 42 26.38 37.30 -14.95
C ALA A 42 25.92 37.38 -13.48
N MET A 43 25.81 38.59 -12.92
CA MET A 43 25.34 38.80 -11.55
C MET A 43 23.88 38.38 -11.38
N ALA A 44 23.01 38.71 -12.33
CA ALA A 44 21.62 38.22 -12.35
C ALA A 44 21.56 36.70 -12.45
N PHE A 45 22.41 36.08 -13.25
CA PHE A 45 22.51 34.62 -13.36
C PHE A 45 22.99 33.96 -12.06
N PHE A 46 24.01 34.50 -11.40
CA PHE A 46 24.47 33.99 -10.11
C PHE A 46 23.40 34.14 -9.02
N ASN A 47 22.72 35.30 -8.95
CA ASN A 47 21.63 35.50 -8.01
C ASN A 47 20.47 34.54 -8.27
N ALA A 48 20.07 34.34 -9.54
CA ALA A 48 19.04 33.36 -9.89
C ALA A 48 19.42 31.95 -9.44
N ARG A 49 20.68 31.54 -9.62
CA ARG A 49 21.16 30.23 -9.12
C ARG A 49 21.19 30.13 -7.60
N ILE A 50 21.56 31.20 -6.90
CA ILE A 50 21.54 31.24 -5.43
C ILE A 50 20.10 31.16 -4.93
N MET A 51 19.18 31.91 -5.53
CA MET A 51 17.76 31.87 -5.16
C MET A 51 17.14 30.50 -5.43
N GLN A 52 17.44 29.90 -6.59
CA GLN A 52 17.00 28.54 -6.89
C GLN A 52 17.55 27.55 -5.85
N ALA A 53 18.86 27.53 -5.60
CA ALA A 53 19.47 26.63 -4.63
C ALA A 53 18.95 26.87 -3.20
N SER A 54 18.70 28.12 -2.82
CA SER A 54 18.12 28.46 -1.52
C SER A 54 16.68 27.95 -1.42
N SER A 55 15.87 28.12 -2.48
CA SER A 55 14.49 27.64 -2.52
C SER A 55 14.43 26.12 -2.42
N GLU A 56 15.27 25.42 -3.19
CA GLU A 56 15.40 23.96 -3.13
C GLU A 56 15.83 23.49 -1.73
N ASN A 57 16.80 24.17 -1.11
CA ASN A 57 17.25 23.83 0.25
C ASN A 57 16.16 24.03 1.32
N ILE A 58 15.37 25.11 1.24
CA ILE A 58 14.25 25.33 2.16
C ILE A 58 13.20 24.23 1.98
N MET A 59 12.84 23.91 0.73
CA MET A 59 11.89 22.83 0.43
C MET A 59 12.38 21.49 0.96
N ASN A 60 13.64 21.12 0.70
CA ASN A 60 14.24 19.89 1.20
C ASN A 60 14.29 19.85 2.75
N THR A 61 14.50 20.99 3.40
CA THR A 61 14.46 21.10 4.86
C THR A 61 13.05 20.85 5.40
N GLN A 62 12.03 21.42 4.76
CA GLN A 62 10.63 21.19 5.14
C GLN A 62 10.21 19.74 4.90
N LEU A 63 10.57 19.17 3.75
CA LEU A 63 10.32 17.77 3.43
C LEU A 63 10.97 16.85 4.45
N ARG A 64 12.21 17.12 4.85
CA ARG A 64 12.92 16.36 5.90
C ARG A 64 12.19 16.39 7.24
N LEU A 65 11.75 17.57 7.68
CA LEU A 65 10.97 17.69 8.91
C LEU A 65 9.65 16.94 8.80
N ALA A 66 8.98 17.00 7.65
CA ALA A 66 7.73 16.28 7.42
C ALA A 66 7.94 14.76 7.40
N LEU A 67 9.01 14.27 6.76
CA LEU A 67 9.41 12.85 6.76
C LEU A 67 9.72 12.33 8.16
N GLN A 68 10.35 13.15 9.01
CA GLN A 68 10.64 12.77 10.39
C GLN A 68 9.36 12.64 11.23
N MET A 69 8.36 13.48 10.97
CA MET A 69 7.11 13.48 11.73
C MET A 69 6.06 12.51 11.20
N PHE A 70 6.00 12.33 9.88
CA PHE A 70 4.95 11.57 9.17
C PHE A 70 5.52 10.66 8.08
N PRO A 71 6.49 9.78 8.39
CA PRO A 71 7.17 8.95 7.38
C PRO A 71 6.17 8.15 6.52
N PHE A 72 5.13 7.61 7.15
CA PHE A 72 4.05 6.83 6.52
C PHE A 72 3.25 7.55 5.43
N LEU A 73 3.30 8.89 5.32
CA LEU A 73 2.67 9.64 4.23
C LEU A 73 3.54 9.73 2.97
N PHE A 74 4.84 9.55 3.12
CA PHE A 74 5.82 9.77 2.06
C PHE A 74 6.41 8.47 1.52
N ILE A 75 6.38 7.38 2.31
CA ILE A 75 6.80 6.07 1.84
C ILE A 75 6.02 5.72 0.56
N PRO A 76 6.70 5.38 -0.55
CA PRO A 76 6.02 5.00 -1.79
C PRO A 76 5.24 3.70 -1.59
N ILE A 77 4.20 3.49 -2.39
CA ILE A 77 3.48 2.22 -2.41
C ILE A 77 4.09 1.38 -3.55
N PRO A 78 4.61 0.18 -3.28
CA PRO A 78 5.22 -0.65 -4.31
C PRO A 78 4.18 -1.14 -5.32
N ALA A 79 4.65 -1.59 -6.48
CA ALA A 79 3.78 -2.31 -7.40
C ALA A 79 3.26 -3.62 -6.75
N MET A 80 1.97 -3.91 -6.91
CA MET A 80 1.30 -5.06 -6.29
C MET A 80 0.45 -5.84 -7.29
N GLY A 81 0.23 -7.12 -7.02
CA GLY A 81 -0.69 -7.95 -7.80
C GLY A 81 -1.06 -9.23 -7.07
N ILE A 82 -1.87 -10.07 -7.69
CA ILE A 82 -2.24 -11.39 -7.15
C ILE A 82 -1.74 -12.49 -8.08
N LEU A 83 -0.94 -13.38 -7.51
CA LEU A 83 -0.45 -14.60 -8.16
C LEU A 83 -1.43 -15.75 -7.92
N ARG A 84 -1.90 -16.40 -8.99
CA ARG A 84 -2.67 -17.65 -8.93
C ARG A 84 -1.79 -18.84 -9.27
N CYS A 85 -1.82 -19.85 -8.42
CA CYS A 85 -1.13 -21.12 -8.64
C CYS A 85 -2.14 -22.19 -9.10
N LYS A 86 -2.21 -22.44 -10.41
CA LYS A 86 -3.01 -23.54 -10.96
C LYS A 86 -2.34 -24.88 -10.70
N THR A 87 -3.09 -25.81 -10.14
CA THR A 87 -2.63 -27.18 -9.89
C THR A 87 -2.93 -28.07 -11.09
N THR A 88 -1.99 -28.96 -11.40
CA THR A 88 -2.13 -29.95 -12.48
C THR A 88 -2.16 -31.36 -11.87
N LEU A 89 -2.54 -32.36 -12.67
CA LEU A 89 -2.63 -33.76 -12.23
C LEU A 89 -1.29 -34.33 -11.71
N ASN A 90 -0.17 -33.68 -12.02
CA ASN A 90 1.16 -34.10 -11.54
C ASN A 90 1.37 -33.78 -10.06
N LEU A 91 0.58 -32.89 -9.47
CA LEU A 91 0.67 -32.55 -8.05
C LEU A 91 0.01 -33.67 -7.20
N ARG A 92 0.83 -34.42 -6.45
CA ARG A 92 0.36 -35.47 -5.52
C ARG A 92 0.21 -34.96 -4.09
N ASP A 93 1.24 -34.26 -3.63
CA ASP A 93 1.32 -33.74 -2.27
C ASP A 93 1.09 -32.23 -2.23
N SER A 94 0.69 -31.72 -1.06
CA SER A 94 0.52 -30.29 -0.87
C SER A 94 1.88 -29.60 -0.80
N ILE A 95 2.00 -28.43 -1.43
CA ILE A 95 3.22 -27.62 -1.41
C ILE A 95 2.96 -26.36 -0.57
N LEU A 96 3.89 -26.02 0.31
CA LEU A 96 3.89 -24.75 1.03
C LEU A 96 4.80 -23.75 0.34
N LEU A 97 4.22 -22.66 -0.13
CA LEU A 97 4.94 -21.49 -0.61
C LEU A 97 5.06 -20.49 0.53
N SER A 98 6.25 -20.37 1.10
CA SER A 98 6.53 -19.42 2.18
C SER A 98 6.38 -17.97 1.73
N LYS A 99 6.00 -17.08 2.65
CA LYS A 99 6.12 -15.62 2.56
C LYS A 99 7.54 -15.25 2.16
N GLY A 100 7.67 -14.21 1.33
CA GLY A 100 8.94 -13.76 0.77
C GLY A 100 9.49 -14.66 -0.34
N SER A 101 8.69 -15.58 -0.89
CA SER A 101 9.12 -16.36 -2.06
C SER A 101 9.18 -15.46 -3.30
N GLU A 102 10.26 -15.59 -4.07
CA GLU A 102 10.55 -14.76 -5.23
C GLU A 102 9.84 -15.21 -6.51
N VAL A 103 9.18 -14.24 -7.15
CA VAL A 103 8.45 -14.36 -8.39
C VAL A 103 9.03 -13.37 -9.38
N LEU A 104 9.49 -13.85 -10.53
CA LEU A 104 10.03 -13.01 -11.60
C LEU A 104 8.92 -12.69 -12.61
N ALA A 105 8.69 -11.41 -12.84
CA ALA A 105 7.81 -10.90 -13.89
C ALA A 105 8.66 -10.31 -15.01
N THR A 106 8.55 -10.90 -16.21
CA THR A 106 9.28 -10.45 -17.41
C THR A 106 8.30 -10.00 -18.48
N PRO A 107 8.47 -8.81 -19.08
CA PRO A 107 7.60 -8.37 -20.16
C PRO A 107 7.91 -9.15 -21.45
N LEU A 108 6.88 -9.75 -22.07
CA LEU A 108 7.05 -10.60 -23.25
C LEU A 108 7.39 -9.84 -24.54
N PHE A 109 6.95 -8.58 -24.66
CA PHE A 109 7.06 -7.80 -25.88
C PHE A 109 7.73 -6.45 -25.62
N THR A 110 9.05 -6.42 -25.65
CA THR A 110 9.79 -5.15 -25.60
C THR A 110 10.78 -5.05 -26.76
N ARG A 111 10.73 -3.91 -27.49
CA ARG A 111 11.68 -3.58 -28.58
C ARG A 111 13.12 -3.36 -28.08
N LYS A 112 13.29 -3.19 -26.78
CA LYS A 112 14.56 -3.14 -26.03
C LYS A 112 14.38 -4.10 -24.88
N SER A 113 15.35 -4.95 -24.58
CA SER A 113 15.35 -5.85 -23.40
C SER A 113 15.04 -5.07 -22.12
N ALA A 114 13.76 -4.92 -21.78
CA ALA A 114 13.36 -4.23 -20.57
C ALA A 114 13.67 -5.14 -19.39
N PRO A 115 14.28 -4.61 -18.30
CA PRO A 115 14.58 -5.42 -17.13
C PRO A 115 13.26 -5.98 -16.55
N GLY A 116 13.27 -7.28 -16.23
CA GLY A 116 12.19 -7.88 -15.45
C GLY A 116 12.18 -7.33 -14.02
N ALA A 117 11.06 -7.53 -13.33
CA ALA A 117 10.93 -7.20 -11.92
C ALA A 117 10.73 -8.42 -11.05
N THR A 118 11.26 -8.36 -9.84
CA THR A 118 11.12 -9.40 -8.83
C THR A 118 10.07 -8.98 -7.82
N PHE A 119 9.09 -9.86 -7.62
CA PHE A 119 8.02 -9.72 -6.65
C PHE A 119 8.16 -10.79 -5.57
N TYR A 120 7.62 -10.50 -4.39
CA TYR A 120 7.72 -11.36 -3.22
C TYR A 120 6.32 -11.63 -2.68
N THR A 121 6.06 -12.89 -2.29
CA THR A 121 4.79 -13.27 -1.67
C THR A 121 4.61 -12.58 -0.32
N VAL A 122 3.44 -11.99 -0.09
CA VAL A 122 3.14 -11.24 1.15
C VAL A 122 2.75 -12.17 2.31
N MET A 123 2.28 -13.37 2.00
CA MET A 123 1.83 -14.38 2.96
C MET A 123 2.22 -15.79 2.54
N ASP A 124 2.11 -16.73 3.48
CA ASP A 124 2.26 -18.16 3.21
C ASP A 124 1.06 -18.68 2.41
N LEU A 125 1.32 -19.54 1.43
CA LEU A 125 0.30 -20.18 0.60
C LEU A 125 0.47 -21.69 0.59
N LYS A 126 -0.54 -22.42 1.07
CA LYS A 126 -0.60 -23.88 0.99
C LYS A 126 -1.35 -24.29 -0.28
N ILE A 127 -0.64 -24.83 -1.26
CA ILE A 127 -1.17 -25.32 -2.52
C ILE A 127 -1.52 -26.79 -2.38
N GLN A 128 -2.74 -27.18 -2.75
CA GLN A 128 -3.26 -28.54 -2.60
C GLN A 128 -3.82 -29.06 -3.93
N PRO A 129 -3.78 -30.37 -4.21
CA PRO A 129 -4.30 -30.93 -5.46
C PRO A 129 -5.83 -31.07 -5.43
N ILE A 130 -6.52 -29.93 -5.26
CA ILE A 130 -7.97 -29.78 -5.29
C ILE A 130 -8.34 -28.74 -6.36
N SER A 131 -9.52 -28.89 -6.93
CA SER A 131 -10.09 -27.97 -7.91
C SER A 131 -11.57 -27.75 -7.61
N LEU A 132 -12.05 -26.51 -7.80
CA LEU A 132 -13.48 -26.22 -7.86
C LEU A 132 -14.03 -26.81 -9.17
N LYS A 133 -15.11 -27.58 -9.09
CA LYS A 133 -15.73 -28.27 -10.24
C LYS A 133 -16.97 -27.56 -10.74
N SER A 134 -17.80 -27.10 -9.83
CA SER A 134 -19.07 -26.46 -10.16
C SER A 134 -19.61 -25.72 -8.96
N ILE A 135 -20.47 -24.76 -9.23
CA ILE A 135 -21.25 -24.05 -8.23
C ILE A 135 -22.72 -24.35 -8.43
N SER A 136 -23.40 -24.73 -7.35
CA SER A 136 -24.85 -24.82 -7.31
C SER A 136 -25.42 -23.60 -6.58
N LYS A 137 -26.42 -22.98 -7.19
CA LYS A 137 -27.02 -21.71 -6.77
C LYS A 137 -28.50 -21.95 -6.47
N ALA A 138 -28.91 -21.70 -5.24
CA ALA A 138 -30.32 -21.64 -4.84
C ALA A 138 -30.59 -20.25 -4.23
N PRO A 139 -31.87 -19.85 -4.10
CA PRO A 139 -32.21 -18.51 -3.58
C PRO A 139 -31.58 -18.20 -2.22
N GLN A 140 -31.51 -19.17 -1.30
CA GLN A 140 -30.96 -18.96 0.05
C GLN A 140 -29.70 -19.81 0.31
N GLU A 141 -29.17 -20.50 -0.70
CA GLU A 141 -28.01 -21.37 -0.53
C GLU A 141 -27.03 -21.24 -1.70
N LEU A 142 -25.75 -21.21 -1.37
CA LEU A 142 -24.65 -21.31 -2.32
C LEU A 142 -23.80 -22.53 -1.98
N GLN A 143 -23.68 -23.47 -2.91
CA GLN A 143 -22.88 -24.68 -2.72
C GLN A 143 -21.70 -24.71 -3.70
N LEU A 144 -20.50 -24.85 -3.16
CA LEU A 144 -19.24 -24.96 -3.91
C LEU A 144 -18.79 -26.41 -3.91
N HIS A 145 -18.72 -27.03 -5.09
CA HIS A 145 -18.34 -28.43 -5.24
C HIS A 145 -16.87 -28.57 -5.60
N PHE A 146 -16.08 -29.20 -4.74
CA PHE A 146 -14.65 -29.41 -4.93
C PHE A 146 -14.33 -30.88 -5.18
N ALA A 147 -13.27 -31.11 -5.95
CA ALA A 147 -12.70 -32.43 -6.19
C ALA A 147 -11.19 -32.42 -5.98
N ALA A 148 -10.68 -33.41 -5.25
CA ALA A 148 -9.28 -33.76 -5.21
C ALA A 148 -8.90 -34.60 -6.43
N PHE A 149 -7.66 -34.44 -6.92
CA PHE A 149 -7.16 -35.26 -8.03
C PHE A 149 -6.97 -36.74 -7.64
N TYR A 150 -6.71 -36.98 -6.36
CA TYR A 150 -6.50 -38.32 -5.78
C TYR A 150 -7.21 -38.41 -4.42
N PRO A 151 -7.64 -39.60 -3.97
CA PRO A 151 -8.20 -39.79 -2.63
C PRO A 151 -7.22 -39.35 -1.53
N ARG A 152 -7.71 -38.60 -0.53
CA ARG A 152 -6.87 -38.01 0.53
C ARG A 152 -7.32 -38.45 1.93
N ASN A 153 -6.34 -38.51 2.84
CA ASN A 153 -6.51 -38.86 4.26
C ASN A 153 -6.15 -37.71 5.21
N GLY A 154 -5.85 -36.52 4.68
CA GLY A 154 -5.36 -35.37 5.44
C GLY A 154 -6.38 -34.25 5.56
N ASN A 155 -6.23 -33.44 6.61
CA ASN A 155 -7.00 -32.22 6.77
C ASN A 155 -6.64 -31.20 5.66
N ILE A 156 -7.67 -30.57 5.09
CA ILE A 156 -7.54 -29.42 4.20
C ILE A 156 -6.83 -28.28 4.96
N GLY A 157 -7.23 -28.03 6.20
CA GLY A 157 -6.79 -26.90 7.03
C GLY A 157 -7.48 -25.62 6.58
N LYS A 158 -6.73 -24.51 6.51
CA LYS A 158 -7.24 -23.23 6.02
C LYS A 158 -7.30 -23.21 4.49
N LEU A 159 -8.51 -23.20 3.93
CA LEU A 159 -8.76 -23.00 2.50
C LEU A 159 -9.06 -21.53 2.24
N SER A 160 -8.20 -20.86 1.48
CA SER A 160 -8.37 -19.44 1.13
C SER A 160 -8.86 -19.31 -0.31
N ILE A 161 -9.93 -18.56 -0.52
CA ILE A 161 -10.52 -18.29 -1.83
C ILE A 161 -10.55 -16.78 -2.04
N CYS A 162 -9.98 -16.32 -3.15
CA CYS A 162 -10.07 -14.93 -3.57
C CYS A 162 -11.27 -14.75 -4.50
N ILE A 163 -12.09 -13.74 -4.24
CA ILE A 163 -13.30 -13.40 -5.00
C ILE A 163 -12.93 -12.32 -6.01
N GLN A 164 -12.73 -12.71 -7.27
CA GLN A 164 -12.37 -11.77 -8.33
C GLN A 164 -13.11 -12.07 -9.62
N LYS A 165 -13.87 -11.08 -10.09
CA LYS A 165 -14.42 -11.00 -11.44
C LYS A 165 -13.49 -10.13 -12.28
N PHE A 166 -13.07 -10.65 -13.45
CA PHE A 166 -12.11 -10.00 -14.36
C PHE A 166 -12.28 -8.48 -14.44
N ASP A 167 -11.32 -7.74 -13.88
CA ASP A 167 -11.18 -6.27 -13.94
C ASP A 167 -12.44 -5.49 -13.49
N ASP A 168 -13.28 -6.10 -12.64
CA ASP A 168 -14.49 -5.46 -12.11
C ASP A 168 -14.55 -5.59 -10.58
N TYR A 169 -13.84 -4.67 -9.93
CA TYR A 169 -13.79 -4.58 -8.48
C TYR A 169 -15.17 -4.36 -7.87
N ALA A 170 -16.02 -3.49 -8.45
CA ALA A 170 -17.34 -3.18 -7.91
C ALA A 170 -18.23 -4.43 -7.81
N ASN A 171 -18.25 -5.25 -8.86
CA ASN A 171 -19.00 -6.50 -8.84
C ASN A 171 -18.38 -7.56 -7.92
N SER A 172 -17.04 -7.64 -7.88
CA SER A 172 -16.34 -8.55 -6.96
C SER A 172 -16.65 -8.21 -5.50
N LEU A 173 -16.67 -6.92 -5.20
CA LEU A 173 -17.02 -6.35 -3.90
C LEU A 173 -18.48 -6.62 -3.53
N TYR A 174 -19.39 -6.41 -4.47
CA TYR A 174 -20.82 -6.70 -4.29
C TYR A 174 -21.04 -8.17 -3.90
N ILE A 175 -20.47 -9.10 -4.67
CA ILE A 175 -20.55 -10.53 -4.37
C ILE A 175 -19.94 -10.82 -2.99
N PHE A 176 -18.75 -10.28 -2.71
CA PHE A 176 -18.06 -10.49 -1.45
C PHE A 176 -18.84 -9.99 -0.24
N GLN A 177 -19.50 -8.84 -0.32
CA GLN A 177 -20.36 -8.32 0.74
C GLN A 177 -21.58 -9.21 0.99
N HIS A 178 -22.19 -9.76 -0.07
CA HIS A 178 -23.28 -10.73 0.08
C HIS A 178 -22.80 -12.02 0.74
N LEU A 179 -21.62 -12.54 0.36
CA LEU A 179 -21.04 -13.72 0.98
C LEU A 179 -20.75 -13.53 2.48
N LYS A 180 -20.37 -12.32 2.90
CA LYS A 180 -20.19 -11.97 4.32
C LYS A 180 -21.45 -12.08 5.17
N LYS A 181 -22.64 -12.03 4.56
CA LYS A 181 -23.94 -12.14 5.25
C LYS A 181 -24.40 -13.58 5.46
N ALA A 182 -23.57 -14.59 5.14
CA ALA A 182 -23.90 -15.98 5.39
C ALA A 182 -24.09 -16.24 6.90
N ILE A 183 -25.17 -16.92 7.27
CA ILE A 183 -25.48 -17.30 8.66
C ILE A 183 -24.63 -18.50 9.09
N SER A 184 -24.64 -19.53 8.24
CA SER A 184 -23.99 -20.81 8.50
C SER A 184 -23.12 -21.19 7.31
N VAL A 185 -21.96 -21.77 7.62
CA VAL A 185 -21.08 -22.36 6.62
C VAL A 185 -20.78 -23.78 7.04
N GLU A 186 -21.14 -24.72 6.19
CA GLU A 186 -21.01 -26.15 6.46
C GLU A 186 -20.19 -26.82 5.37
N ILE A 187 -19.41 -27.82 5.74
CA ILE A 187 -18.63 -28.64 4.83
C ILE A 187 -19.05 -30.10 4.90
N ARG A 188 -19.15 -30.76 3.76
CA ARG A 188 -19.47 -32.19 3.67
C ARG A 188 -18.50 -32.89 2.74
N PHE A 189 -18.04 -34.07 3.12
CA PHE A 189 -17.11 -34.87 2.34
C PHE A 189 -17.83 -36.04 1.67
N ARG A 190 -17.26 -36.52 0.56
CA ARG A 190 -17.67 -37.75 -0.12
C ARG A 190 -16.47 -38.66 -0.31
N ASN A 191 -16.63 -39.90 0.13
CA ASN A 191 -15.68 -40.99 -0.06
C ASN A 191 -16.38 -42.19 -0.72
N GLU A 192 -15.69 -43.32 -0.85
CA GLU A 192 -16.25 -44.56 -1.42
C GLU A 192 -17.39 -45.15 -0.57
N GLN A 193 -17.45 -44.82 0.73
CA GLN A 193 -18.46 -45.33 1.67
C GLN A 193 -19.75 -44.50 1.68
N GLY A 194 -19.73 -43.29 1.09
CA GLY A 194 -20.90 -42.42 0.98
C GLY A 194 -20.58 -40.95 1.26
N LEU A 195 -21.62 -40.23 1.66
CA LEU A 195 -21.54 -38.82 2.09
C LEU A 195 -21.37 -38.77 3.60
N SER A 196 -20.47 -37.90 4.09
CA SER A 196 -20.38 -37.60 5.52
C SER A 196 -21.56 -36.73 5.97
N GLU A 197 -21.67 -36.52 7.28
CA GLU A 197 -22.49 -35.44 7.83
C GLU A 197 -21.90 -34.07 7.49
N TRP A 198 -22.74 -33.04 7.62
CA TRP A 198 -22.32 -31.65 7.48
C TRP A 198 -21.58 -31.20 8.75
N LEU A 199 -20.40 -30.64 8.58
CA LEU A 199 -19.56 -30.13 9.65
C LEU A 199 -19.57 -28.60 9.60
N VAL A 200 -19.76 -27.96 10.76
CA VAL A 200 -19.68 -26.49 10.85
C VAL A 200 -18.24 -26.04 10.59
N CYS A 201 -18.09 -25.00 9.77
CA CYS A 201 -16.81 -24.46 9.35
C CYS A 201 -16.67 -23.02 9.83
N ASP A 202 -15.56 -22.69 10.49
CA ASP A 202 -15.27 -21.32 10.88
C ASP A 202 -14.81 -20.52 9.65
N VAL A 203 -15.32 -19.29 9.52
CA VAL A 203 -15.02 -18.43 8.37
C VAL A 203 -14.45 -17.10 8.83
N SER A 204 -13.34 -16.70 8.20
CA SER A 204 -12.77 -15.37 8.34
C SER A 204 -12.65 -14.68 6.98
N TYR A 205 -12.60 -13.34 6.99
CA TYR A 205 -12.63 -12.51 5.78
C TYR A 205 -11.49 -11.51 5.77
N GLY A 206 -11.06 -11.10 4.57
CA GLY A 206 -10.01 -10.10 4.40
C GLY A 206 -8.61 -10.70 4.40
N LEU A 207 -7.58 -9.84 4.47
CA LEU A 207 -6.21 -10.31 4.64
C LEU A 207 -6.06 -10.94 6.04
N SER A 208 -5.56 -12.17 6.11
CA SER A 208 -5.32 -12.87 7.40
C SER A 208 -4.45 -12.01 8.34
N GLN A 209 -4.91 -11.81 9.58
CA GLN A 209 -4.27 -10.94 10.59
C GLN A 209 -2.81 -11.35 10.91
N GLU A 210 -2.45 -12.60 10.69
CA GLU A 210 -1.08 -13.14 10.86
C GLU A 210 -0.04 -12.46 9.96
N THR A 211 -0.46 -11.70 8.94
CA THR A 211 0.44 -10.94 8.07
C THR A 211 1.05 -9.69 8.71
N HIS A 212 0.41 -9.14 9.76
CA HIS A 212 0.78 -7.85 10.37
C HIS A 212 1.97 -7.92 11.33
N HIS A 213 2.38 -9.11 11.79
CA HIS A 213 3.21 -9.25 13.00
C HIS A 213 4.73 -9.37 12.81
N LEU A 214 5.29 -9.00 11.65
CA LEU A 214 6.75 -9.16 11.43
C LEU A 214 7.47 -7.95 10.83
N MET A 215 6.81 -6.80 10.74
CA MET A 215 7.43 -5.55 10.30
C MET A 215 7.26 -4.48 11.39
N ASP A 216 8.22 -4.35 12.31
CA ASP A 216 8.32 -3.24 13.29
C ASP A 216 8.56 -1.85 12.63
N SER A 217 8.07 -1.66 11.41
CA SER A 217 8.35 -0.51 10.55
C SER A 217 7.12 0.39 10.40
N ASP A 218 7.33 1.60 9.89
CA ASP A 218 6.30 2.57 9.49
C ASP A 218 5.22 2.00 8.53
N LEU A 219 5.47 0.82 7.92
CA LEU A 219 4.49 0.11 7.09
C LEU A 219 3.30 -0.45 7.89
N ASN A 220 3.47 -0.66 9.19
CA ASN A 220 2.38 -1.05 10.07
C ASN A 220 1.52 0.16 10.49
N HIS A 221 1.89 1.38 10.11
CA HIS A 221 1.10 2.56 10.44
C HIS A 221 -0.26 2.51 9.73
N PRO A 222 -1.39 2.77 10.43
CA PRO A 222 -2.75 2.66 9.88
C PRO A 222 -2.97 3.52 8.63
N VAL A 223 -2.37 4.72 8.61
CA VAL A 223 -2.42 5.59 7.42
C VAL A 223 -1.71 4.94 6.23
N TYR A 224 -0.55 4.29 6.41
CA TYR A 224 0.11 3.58 5.32
C TYR A 224 -0.74 2.39 4.85
N GLN A 225 -1.33 1.64 5.78
CA GLN A 225 -2.23 0.52 5.44
C GLN A 225 -3.43 1.00 4.63
N MET A 226 -4.06 2.11 5.03
CA MET A 226 -5.13 2.74 4.26
C MET A 226 -4.64 3.17 2.88
N ARG A 227 -3.46 3.78 2.80
CA ARG A 227 -2.87 4.17 1.52
C ARG A 227 -2.68 2.96 0.59
N SER A 228 -2.13 1.87 1.12
CA SER A 228 -1.95 0.59 0.41
C SER A 228 -3.28 -0.02 -0.01
N PHE A 229 -4.30 0.02 0.85
CA PHE A 229 -5.64 -0.47 0.55
C PHE A 229 -6.29 0.34 -0.58
N LEU A 230 -6.22 1.66 -0.52
CA LEU A 230 -6.78 2.53 -1.56
C LEU A 230 -6.08 2.35 -2.92
N HIS A 231 -4.81 1.94 -2.89
CA HIS A 231 -4.03 1.67 -4.09
C HIS A 231 -4.36 0.31 -4.72
N TYR A 232 -4.59 -0.72 -3.91
CA TYR A 232 -4.93 -2.07 -4.36
C TYR A 232 -5.94 -2.75 -3.43
N PRO A 233 -7.24 -2.39 -3.51
CA PRO A 233 -8.27 -2.88 -2.59
C PRO A 233 -8.64 -4.35 -2.80
N GLU A 234 -8.36 -4.90 -3.99
CA GLU A 234 -8.62 -6.29 -4.36
C GLU A 234 -7.94 -7.28 -3.40
N ILE A 235 -6.87 -6.84 -2.74
CA ILE A 235 -6.13 -7.63 -1.76
C ILE A 235 -7.00 -8.09 -0.57
N GLU A 236 -8.12 -7.41 -0.28
CA GLU A 236 -9.01 -7.76 0.83
C GLU A 236 -10.15 -8.72 0.44
N LEU A 237 -10.27 -9.09 -0.83
CA LEU A 237 -11.35 -9.94 -1.33
C LEU A 237 -11.08 -11.43 -1.09
N TYR A 238 -10.74 -11.79 0.14
CA TYR A 238 -10.44 -13.16 0.57
C TYR A 238 -11.49 -13.68 1.55
N ILE A 239 -11.90 -14.93 1.32
CA ILE A 239 -12.68 -15.74 2.25
C ILE A 239 -11.80 -16.91 2.68
N HIS A 240 -11.66 -17.10 3.98
CA HIS A 240 -10.89 -18.17 4.57
C HIS A 240 -11.83 -19.13 5.28
N PHE A 241 -11.85 -20.38 4.83
CA PHE A 241 -12.58 -21.48 5.45
C PHE A 241 -11.61 -22.29 6.30
N GLU A 242 -11.83 -22.33 7.61
CA GLU A 242 -11.07 -23.16 8.54
C GLU A 242 -11.74 -24.52 8.68
N VAL A 243 -11.22 -25.48 7.93
CA VAL A 243 -11.69 -26.85 8.00
C VAL A 243 -11.10 -27.49 9.27
N ASN A 244 -11.78 -27.31 10.39
CA ASN A 244 -11.36 -27.81 11.69
C ASN A 244 -11.67 -29.31 11.81
N ALA A 245 -10.65 -30.08 12.21
CA ALA A 245 -10.76 -31.52 12.45
C ALA A 245 -11.28 -31.86 13.87
N ASN A 246 -11.83 -30.87 14.58
CA ASN A 246 -12.19 -30.96 16.00
C ASN A 246 -13.60 -31.51 16.24
N SER A 247 -14.35 -31.88 15.18
CA SER A 247 -15.58 -32.66 15.34
C SER A 247 -15.23 -34.07 15.82
N GLU A 248 -16.04 -34.64 16.72
CA GLU A 248 -15.83 -35.97 17.32
C GLU A 248 -15.73 -37.10 16.28
N GLU A 249 -16.22 -36.88 15.05
CA GLU A 249 -16.18 -37.82 13.93
C GLU A 249 -14.97 -37.63 12.98
N GLY A 250 -14.27 -36.49 13.07
CA GLY A 250 -13.12 -36.17 12.23
C GLY A 250 -13.43 -36.10 10.72
N ILE A 251 -12.41 -35.79 9.92
CA ILE A 251 -12.52 -35.80 8.45
C ILE A 251 -12.46 -37.25 7.97
N PRO A 252 -13.41 -37.71 7.11
CA PRO A 252 -13.43 -39.10 6.67
C PRO A 252 -12.18 -39.45 5.87
N ARG A 253 -11.71 -40.69 6.03
CA ARG A 253 -10.58 -41.22 5.26
C ARG A 253 -10.96 -41.42 3.79
N ASN A 254 -9.97 -41.30 2.92
CA ASN A 254 -10.04 -41.46 1.46
C ASN A 254 -11.13 -40.61 0.79
N TRP A 255 -11.31 -39.37 1.25
CA TRP A 255 -12.23 -38.45 0.59
C TRP A 255 -11.66 -38.02 -0.76
N GLN A 256 -12.56 -37.87 -1.75
CA GLN A 256 -12.20 -37.40 -3.09
C GLN A 256 -12.96 -36.12 -3.47
N TYR A 257 -14.16 -35.92 -2.91
CA TYR A 257 -14.95 -34.73 -3.15
C TYR A 257 -15.34 -34.10 -1.81
N PHE A 258 -15.54 -32.80 -1.81
CA PHE A 258 -16.16 -32.10 -0.70
C PHE A 258 -16.98 -30.92 -1.20
N ASP A 259 -18.05 -30.62 -0.48
CA ASP A 259 -18.97 -29.53 -0.76
C ASP A 259 -18.87 -28.51 0.38
N ILE A 260 -18.78 -27.22 0.07
CA ILE A 260 -18.96 -26.14 1.04
C ILE A 260 -20.31 -25.50 0.76
N LYS A 261 -21.20 -25.46 1.75
CA LYS A 261 -22.52 -24.83 1.68
C LYS A 261 -22.52 -23.58 2.54
N MET A 262 -23.00 -22.48 1.97
CA MET A 262 -23.27 -21.22 2.66
C MET A 262 -24.77 -20.95 2.63
N GLU A 263 -25.37 -20.71 3.80
CA GLU A 263 -26.79 -20.42 3.96
C GLU A 263 -27.02 -18.96 4.30
N PHE A 264 -28.07 -18.36 3.71
CA PHE A 264 -28.39 -16.94 3.84
C PHE A 264 -29.79 -16.75 4.42
N GLU A 265 -29.96 -15.73 5.28
CA GLU A 265 -31.27 -15.40 5.87
C GLU A 265 -32.24 -14.90 4.79
N GLU A 266 -31.76 -13.94 4.01
CA GLU A 266 -32.48 -13.33 2.91
C GLU A 266 -32.13 -14.03 1.59
N PRO A 267 -33.09 -14.12 0.66
CA PRO A 267 -32.80 -14.64 -0.66
C PRO A 267 -31.77 -13.75 -1.36
N LEU A 268 -30.78 -14.39 -1.97
CA LEU A 268 -29.79 -13.78 -2.83
C LEU A 268 -30.49 -13.05 -3.98
N PRO A 269 -30.12 -11.80 -4.27
CA PRO A 269 -30.66 -11.04 -5.38
C PRO A 269 -30.50 -11.73 -6.75
N GLU A 270 -31.42 -11.51 -7.70
CA GLU A 270 -31.34 -12.14 -9.04
C GLU A 270 -30.05 -11.77 -9.79
N ASN A 271 -29.63 -10.51 -9.69
CA ASN A 271 -28.35 -10.03 -10.23
C ASN A 271 -27.15 -10.77 -9.62
N PHE A 272 -27.19 -11.21 -8.36
CA PHE A 272 -26.13 -12.03 -7.79
C PHE A 272 -25.95 -13.33 -8.60
N HIS A 273 -27.04 -14.01 -8.94
CA HIS A 273 -26.98 -15.27 -9.69
C HIS A 273 -26.45 -15.12 -11.13
N GLU A 274 -26.73 -13.98 -11.78
CA GLU A 274 -26.19 -13.63 -13.10
C GLU A 274 -24.70 -13.36 -13.06
N HIS A 275 -24.22 -12.74 -11.97
CA HIS A 275 -22.84 -12.31 -11.85
C HIS A 275 -21.93 -13.42 -11.32
N VAL A 276 -22.47 -14.41 -10.61
CA VAL A 276 -21.68 -15.51 -10.00
C VAL A 276 -21.42 -16.65 -10.99
N SER A 277 -20.14 -16.83 -11.32
CA SER A 277 -19.60 -17.96 -12.10
C SER A 277 -18.48 -18.68 -11.34
N ASP A 278 -18.14 -19.89 -11.78
CA ASP A 278 -17.05 -20.70 -11.23
C ASP A 278 -15.70 -19.96 -11.30
N GLU A 279 -15.52 -19.10 -12.29
CA GLU A 279 -14.30 -18.31 -12.50
C GLU A 279 -14.12 -17.18 -11.50
N ILE A 280 -15.09 -16.90 -10.61
CA ILE A 280 -14.92 -15.84 -9.61
C ILE A 280 -14.19 -16.35 -8.37
N PHE A 281 -14.29 -17.64 -8.08
CA PHE A 281 -13.70 -18.27 -6.91
C PHE A 281 -12.30 -18.76 -7.24
N GLN A 282 -11.33 -17.89 -7.00
CA GLN A 282 -9.93 -18.14 -7.31
C GLN A 282 -9.25 -18.87 -6.16
N LEU A 283 -8.83 -20.11 -6.43
CA LEU A 283 -8.05 -20.93 -5.51
C LEU A 283 -6.55 -20.68 -5.63
N PHE A 284 -5.84 -20.93 -4.54
CA PHE A 284 -4.38 -20.87 -4.45
C PHE A 284 -3.79 -19.55 -4.93
N THR A 285 -4.39 -18.47 -4.45
CA THR A 285 -3.97 -17.12 -4.77
C THR A 285 -3.15 -16.54 -3.62
N VAL A 286 -2.14 -15.75 -3.95
CA VAL A 286 -1.32 -15.04 -2.98
C VAL A 286 -0.99 -13.65 -3.48
N PRO A 287 -1.18 -12.60 -2.66
CA PRO A 287 -0.70 -11.27 -2.99
C PRO A 287 0.82 -11.25 -3.12
N ILE A 288 1.30 -10.54 -4.13
CA ILE A 288 2.72 -10.32 -4.37
C ILE A 288 3.00 -8.81 -4.41
N ALA A 289 4.13 -8.40 -3.86
CA ALA A 289 4.58 -7.02 -3.85
C ALA A 289 6.00 -6.90 -4.39
N ASN A 290 6.28 -5.83 -5.12
CA ASN A 290 7.64 -5.48 -5.56
C ASN A 290 8.43 -4.89 -4.39
N LEU A 291 8.67 -5.68 -3.36
CA LEU A 291 9.45 -5.30 -2.17
C LEU A 291 10.41 -6.41 -1.79
N LYS A 292 11.69 -6.10 -1.85
CA LYS A 292 12.77 -6.97 -1.41
C LYS A 292 13.35 -6.44 -0.11
N LYS A 293 13.51 -7.32 0.88
CA LYS A 293 14.33 -7.04 2.06
C LYS A 293 15.77 -7.44 1.77
N ASP A 294 16.70 -6.48 1.84
CA ASP A 294 18.12 -6.73 1.57
C ASP A 294 19.02 -5.66 2.20
N THR A 295 20.32 -5.93 2.26
CA THR A 295 21.34 -4.99 2.72
C THR A 295 21.83 -4.08 1.58
N ALA A 296 22.15 -2.83 1.92
CA ALA A 296 22.84 -1.91 1.04
C ALA A 296 24.32 -2.30 0.89
N LYS A 297 24.98 -1.78 -0.15
CA LYS A 297 26.45 -1.78 -0.23
C LYS A 297 27.03 -1.17 1.04
N THR A 298 28.01 -1.85 1.64
CA THR A 298 28.68 -1.42 2.86
C THR A 298 29.21 0.01 2.73
N ILE A 299 28.91 0.84 3.72
CA ILE A 299 29.35 2.23 3.77
C ILE A 299 30.56 2.30 4.68
N VAL A 300 31.67 2.85 4.18
CA VAL A 300 32.84 3.17 5.01
C VAL A 300 32.69 4.62 5.47
N CYS A 301 32.39 4.81 6.75
CA CYS A 301 32.34 6.12 7.38
C CYS A 301 33.75 6.51 7.82
N ASP A 302 34.35 7.47 7.12
CA ASP A 302 35.71 7.95 7.35
C ASP A 302 35.75 9.40 7.88
N GLY A 303 34.59 9.97 8.19
CA GLY A 303 34.44 11.34 8.67
C GLY A 303 34.77 12.44 7.65
N THR A 304 35.08 12.10 6.39
CA THR A 304 35.42 13.08 5.34
C THR A 304 34.18 13.66 4.65
N LYS A 305 33.07 12.93 4.72
CA LYS A 305 31.79 13.29 4.11
C LYS A 305 30.71 13.39 5.17
N ASN A 306 29.85 14.39 5.00
CA ASN A 306 28.64 14.54 5.82
C ASN A 306 27.56 13.52 5.42
N TYR A 307 27.56 13.10 4.15
CA TYR A 307 26.53 12.25 3.56
C TYR A 307 27.12 11.10 2.74
N TYR A 308 26.52 9.92 2.93
CA TYR A 308 26.87 8.71 2.21
C TYR A 308 25.64 8.20 1.45
N PRO A 309 25.76 7.85 0.16
CA PRO A 309 24.62 7.33 -0.60
C PRO A 309 24.30 5.90 -0.17
N ILE A 310 23.02 5.62 0.06
CA ILE A 310 22.53 4.26 0.29
C ILE A 310 22.23 3.64 -1.07
N ARG A 311 22.93 2.56 -1.42
CA ARG A 311 22.83 1.93 -2.75
C ARG A 311 22.62 0.43 -2.60
N SER A 312 21.72 -0.10 -3.42
CA SER A 312 21.58 -1.56 -3.57
C SER A 312 22.84 -2.15 -4.20
N ILE A 313 23.07 -3.43 -3.96
CA ILE A 313 24.07 -4.24 -4.65
C ILE A 313 23.79 -4.20 -6.17
N ASP A 314 22.52 -4.36 -6.54
CA ASP A 314 22.01 -4.31 -7.90
C ASP A 314 21.42 -2.92 -8.22
N SER A 315 21.87 -2.32 -9.32
CA SER A 315 21.47 -0.99 -9.76
C SER A 315 20.03 -0.86 -10.22
N THR A 316 19.33 -1.97 -10.51
CA THR A 316 17.90 -1.89 -10.88
C THR A 316 16.99 -1.58 -9.69
N TYR A 317 17.53 -1.63 -8.48
CA TYR A 317 16.78 -1.40 -7.25
C TYR A 317 16.99 0.02 -6.70
N SER A 318 15.86 0.58 -6.31
CA SER A 318 15.69 1.83 -5.61
C SER A 318 15.38 1.59 -4.13
N ILE A 319 15.81 2.49 -3.27
CA ILE A 319 15.51 2.38 -1.83
C ILE A 319 14.05 2.74 -1.59
N HIS A 320 13.34 1.89 -0.86
CA HIS A 320 11.97 2.13 -0.43
C HIS A 320 11.94 2.71 0.99
N SER A 321 12.57 2.02 1.95
CA SER A 321 12.67 2.47 3.33
C SER A 321 13.84 1.78 4.04
N VAL A 322 14.44 2.46 5.02
CA VAL A 322 15.47 1.88 5.89
C VAL A 322 14.80 1.15 7.05
N LEU A 323 15.20 -0.11 7.30
CA LEU A 323 14.72 -0.94 8.40
C LEU A 323 15.65 -0.87 9.61
N GLY A 324 16.96 -0.84 9.37
CA GLY A 324 17.97 -0.85 10.43
C GLY A 324 19.34 -0.42 9.93
N VAL A 325 20.14 0.14 10.83
CA VAL A 325 21.51 0.57 10.55
C VAL A 325 22.42 -0.02 11.60
N TYR A 326 23.49 -0.67 11.17
CA TYR A 326 24.37 -1.46 12.02
C TYR A 326 25.83 -1.09 11.78
N GLU A 327 26.60 -0.96 12.85
CA GLU A 327 28.05 -0.88 12.81
C GLU A 327 28.64 -2.29 12.84
N VAL A 328 29.62 -2.56 11.99
CA VAL A 328 30.37 -3.82 12.01
C VAL A 328 31.52 -3.68 13.01
N THR A 329 31.42 -4.39 14.13
CA THR A 329 32.45 -4.45 15.18
C THR A 329 33.11 -5.84 15.21
N SER A 330 34.13 -6.02 16.05
CA SER A 330 34.76 -7.35 16.27
C SER A 330 33.79 -8.37 16.85
N ASP A 331 32.78 -7.90 17.59
CA ASP A 331 31.84 -8.71 18.35
C ASP A 331 30.54 -8.97 17.56
N GLY A 332 30.40 -8.39 16.37
CA GLY A 332 29.28 -8.60 15.46
C GLY A 332 28.68 -7.30 14.92
N LEU A 333 27.37 -7.32 14.68
CA LEU A 333 26.61 -6.16 14.22
C LEU A 333 26.01 -5.43 15.43
N GLU A 334 26.47 -4.21 15.68
CA GLU A 334 25.91 -3.34 16.72
C GLU A 334 24.88 -2.38 16.14
N VAL A 335 23.71 -2.30 16.77
CA VAL A 335 22.63 -1.42 16.32
C VAL A 335 22.99 0.04 16.56
N LEU A 336 23.04 0.82 15.48
CA LEU A 336 23.09 2.27 15.56
C LEU A 336 21.68 2.82 15.77
N ARG A 337 21.56 3.87 16.58
CA ARG A 337 20.27 4.50 16.87
C ARG A 337 20.09 5.75 16.03
N PRO A 338 18.87 6.03 15.54
CA PRO A 338 18.63 7.25 14.81
C PRO A 338 18.71 8.48 15.73
N ALA A 339 19.15 9.61 15.18
CA ALA A 339 19.45 10.83 15.93
C ALA A 339 18.24 11.41 16.70
N PHE A 340 17.01 11.14 16.24
CA PHE A 340 15.78 11.58 16.91
C PHE A 340 15.44 10.80 18.19
N ILE A 341 15.88 9.54 18.32
CA ILE A 341 15.72 8.74 19.55
C ILE A 341 16.84 9.08 20.53
N ARG A 342 18.06 9.21 20.01
CA ARG A 342 19.25 9.49 20.79
C ARG A 342 20.02 10.61 20.12
N SER A 343 19.80 11.85 20.58
CA SER A 343 20.70 12.95 20.25
C SER A 343 22.04 12.69 20.93
N GLY A 344 23.04 12.29 20.15
CA GLY A 344 24.36 11.98 20.68
C GLY A 344 25.31 11.34 19.67
N ILE A 345 26.53 11.09 20.14
CA ILE A 345 27.59 10.38 19.41
C ILE A 345 27.11 8.97 19.04
N ASN A 346 27.52 8.48 17.86
CA ASN A 346 27.13 7.21 17.25
C ASN A 346 25.63 7.14 16.94
N SER A 347 25.13 8.17 16.27
CA SER A 347 23.77 8.21 15.72
C SER A 347 23.78 8.41 14.21
N TYR A 348 22.65 8.14 13.56
CA TYR A 348 22.47 8.35 12.13
C TYR A 348 21.18 9.13 11.81
N GLU A 349 21.15 9.76 10.65
CA GLU A 349 19.96 10.39 10.08
C GLU A 349 19.86 10.00 8.60
N VAL A 350 18.67 9.59 8.16
CA VAL A 350 18.41 9.20 6.76
C VAL A 350 17.69 10.33 6.07
N GLU A 351 18.19 10.71 4.90
CA GLU A 351 17.61 11.72 4.04
C GLU A 351 17.22 11.10 2.70
N TYR A 352 15.98 11.33 2.26
CA TYR A 352 15.51 10.91 0.95
C TYR A 352 15.48 12.14 0.03
N PHE A 353 16.18 12.05 -1.10
CA PHE A 353 16.28 13.12 -2.09
C PHE A 353 15.71 12.68 -3.43
N GLY A 354 14.76 13.47 -3.97
CA GLY A 354 14.07 13.12 -5.21
C GLY A 354 13.34 11.78 -5.11
N GLN A 355 12.92 11.23 -6.24
CA GLN A 355 11.95 10.14 -6.23
C GLN A 355 12.45 8.84 -5.57
N PHE A 356 13.74 8.47 -5.57
CA PHE A 356 14.16 7.15 -5.04
C PHE A 356 15.60 7.04 -4.52
N LYS A 357 16.21 8.15 -4.08
CA LYS A 357 17.62 8.16 -3.64
C LYS A 357 17.70 8.46 -2.16
N GLY A 358 18.20 7.50 -1.39
CA GLY A 358 18.50 7.66 0.02
C GLY A 358 19.96 8.03 0.25
N GLN A 359 20.19 8.93 1.18
CA GLN A 359 21.49 9.22 1.76
C GLN A 359 21.41 9.08 3.28
N ILE A 360 22.54 8.83 3.91
CA ILE A 360 22.65 8.71 5.36
C ILE A 360 23.78 9.60 5.84
N SER A 361 23.54 10.33 6.92
CA SER A 361 24.56 11.04 7.68
C SER A 361 24.82 10.34 8.99
N PHE A 362 26.05 10.42 9.48
CA PHE A 362 26.48 9.80 10.72
C PHE A 362 27.07 10.85 11.65
N ASN A 363 26.62 10.86 12.90
CA ASN A 363 27.26 11.63 13.97
C ASN A 363 28.32 10.76 14.66
N MET A 364 29.46 10.58 14.01
CA MET A 364 30.57 9.74 14.47
C MET A 364 31.89 10.51 14.38
N PRO A 365 32.18 11.43 15.32
CA PRO A 365 33.38 12.26 15.26
C PRO A 365 34.68 11.44 15.24
N ASP A 366 34.70 10.29 15.92
CA ASP A 366 35.89 9.41 15.96
C ASP A 366 36.19 8.71 14.63
N SER A 367 35.27 8.75 13.66
CA SER A 367 35.42 8.09 12.35
C SER A 367 36.57 8.66 11.50
N ILE A 368 36.97 9.90 11.77
CA ILE A 368 38.13 10.55 11.11
C ILE A 368 39.43 9.82 11.46
N ALA A 369 39.58 9.40 12.73
CA ALA A 369 40.76 8.67 13.18
C ALA A 369 40.61 7.16 12.94
N HIS A 370 39.39 6.63 13.05
CA HIS A 370 39.10 5.20 12.96
C HIS A 370 37.91 4.98 12.03
N PRO A 371 38.14 4.77 10.72
CA PRO A 371 37.05 4.52 9.78
C PRO A 371 36.21 3.31 10.20
N ARG A 372 34.88 3.45 10.12
CA ARG A 372 33.91 2.43 10.56
C ARG A 372 33.14 1.87 9.38
N GLN A 373 32.87 0.57 9.42
CA GLN A 373 32.05 -0.10 8.40
C GLN A 373 30.60 -0.15 8.87
N ILE A 374 29.71 0.39 8.06
CA ILE A 374 28.28 0.47 8.34
C ILE A 374 27.51 -0.37 7.32
N VAL A 375 26.57 -1.15 7.82
CA VAL A 375 25.61 -1.92 7.02
C VAL A 375 24.23 -1.33 7.24
N VAL A 376 23.52 -1.08 6.13
CA VAL A 376 22.14 -0.58 6.16
C VAL A 376 21.24 -1.70 5.65
N GLU A 377 20.29 -2.12 6.46
CA GLU A 377 19.21 -3.03 6.08
C GLU A 377 18.03 -2.20 5.61
N ALA A 378 17.51 -2.49 4.42
CA ALA A 378 16.47 -1.70 3.80
C ALA A 378 15.48 -2.57 3.01
N LEU A 379 14.32 -1.97 2.73
CA LEU A 379 13.42 -2.43 1.69
C LEU A 379 13.80 -1.78 0.37
N TRP A 380 13.74 -2.56 -0.70
CA TRP A 380 14.12 -2.19 -2.05
C TRP A 380 13.01 -2.53 -3.03
N PHE A 381 12.86 -1.73 -4.07
CA PHE A 381 11.87 -1.93 -5.13
C PHE A 381 12.38 -1.42 -6.48
N GLN A 382 11.62 -1.65 -7.54
CA GLN A 382 11.97 -1.38 -8.94
C GLN A 382 10.92 -0.47 -9.59
N PRO A 383 10.92 0.84 -9.29
CA PRO A 383 9.89 1.78 -9.76
C PRO A 383 9.83 1.87 -11.29
N GLU A 384 10.98 1.78 -11.97
CA GLU A 384 11.07 1.81 -13.45
C GLU A 384 10.28 0.67 -14.13
N PHE A 385 10.00 -0.44 -13.43
CA PHE A 385 9.19 -1.53 -13.98
C PHE A 385 7.73 -1.10 -14.23
N SER A 386 7.24 -0.08 -13.55
CA SER A 386 5.84 0.34 -13.63
C SER A 386 5.42 0.84 -15.01
N GLU A 387 6.36 1.27 -15.85
CA GLU A 387 6.09 1.59 -17.25
C GLU A 387 5.74 0.35 -18.10
N ASN A 388 6.16 -0.84 -17.67
CA ASN A 388 5.99 -2.10 -18.40
C ASN A 388 4.87 -2.98 -17.83
N VAL A 389 4.24 -2.56 -16.73
CA VAL A 389 3.21 -3.32 -16.01
C VAL A 389 1.96 -3.60 -16.85
N GLN A 390 1.60 -2.71 -17.78
CA GLN A 390 0.43 -2.87 -18.66
C GLN A 390 0.68 -3.88 -19.81
N GLN A 391 1.91 -4.36 -19.99
CA GLN A 391 2.23 -5.32 -21.04
C GLN A 391 1.91 -6.75 -20.60
N ARG A 392 1.86 -7.69 -21.55
CA ARG A 392 1.71 -9.11 -21.22
C ARG A 392 2.98 -9.61 -20.53
N LEU A 393 2.83 -10.02 -19.27
CA LEU A 393 3.93 -10.51 -18.43
C LEU A 393 4.02 -12.03 -18.47
N LYS A 394 5.26 -12.54 -18.50
CA LYS A 394 5.58 -13.94 -18.21
C LYS A 394 6.02 -14.03 -16.76
N ILE A 395 5.40 -14.97 -16.04
CA ILE A 395 5.57 -15.14 -14.61
C ILE A 395 6.25 -16.47 -14.35
N GLU A 396 7.36 -16.43 -13.62
CA GLU A 396 8.13 -17.62 -13.25
C GLU A 396 8.59 -17.52 -11.80
N MET A 397 8.63 -18.65 -11.10
CA MET A 397 9.24 -18.72 -9.78
C MET A 397 10.76 -18.70 -9.94
N HIS A 398 11.45 -17.72 -9.35
CA HIS A 398 12.89 -17.51 -9.61
C HIS A 398 13.76 -18.65 -9.08
N ASN A 399 13.45 -19.12 -7.86
CA ASN A 399 14.29 -20.06 -7.11
C ASN A 399 13.60 -21.38 -6.75
N LYS A 400 12.39 -21.65 -7.26
CA LYS A 400 11.62 -22.86 -6.95
C LYS A 400 10.93 -23.42 -8.19
N LYS A 401 11.34 -24.60 -8.67
CA LYS A 401 10.52 -25.37 -9.61
C LYS A 401 9.44 -26.11 -8.83
N LEU A 402 8.18 -25.75 -9.07
CA LEU A 402 7.04 -26.40 -8.44
C LEU A 402 6.51 -27.46 -9.42
N GLU A 403 6.83 -28.73 -9.17
CA GLU A 403 6.31 -29.81 -10.00
C GLU A 403 4.79 -29.88 -9.91
N GLY A 404 4.14 -29.83 -11.08
CA GLY A 404 2.70 -29.91 -11.18
C GLY A 404 1.94 -28.63 -10.82
N VAL A 405 2.62 -27.48 -10.67
CA VAL A 405 1.99 -26.18 -10.44
C VAL A 405 2.43 -25.18 -11.51
N THR A 406 1.46 -24.47 -12.08
CA THR A 406 1.72 -23.36 -13.01
C THR A 406 1.20 -22.06 -12.39
N CYS A 407 2.07 -21.07 -12.29
CA CYS A 407 1.73 -19.76 -11.74
C CYS A 407 1.39 -18.77 -12.86
N GLU A 408 0.37 -17.96 -12.64
CA GLU A 408 -0.02 -16.86 -13.53
C GLU A 408 -0.57 -15.69 -12.70
N LEU A 409 -0.68 -14.51 -13.30
CA LEU A 409 -1.37 -13.38 -12.68
C LEU A 409 -2.88 -13.49 -12.94
N ILE A 410 -3.68 -13.15 -11.94
CA ILE A 410 -5.14 -13.07 -12.11
C ILE A 410 -5.51 -11.79 -12.85
N ASP A 411 -4.89 -10.69 -12.44
CA ASP A 411 -5.13 -9.35 -12.96
C ASP A 411 -3.80 -8.68 -13.36
N THR A 412 -3.89 -7.51 -13.96
CA THR A 412 -2.76 -6.63 -14.17
C THR A 412 -2.12 -6.25 -12.83
N ILE A 413 -0.80 -6.07 -12.85
CA ILE A 413 -0.10 -5.54 -11.69
C ILE A 413 -0.52 -4.07 -11.56
N HIS A 414 -0.72 -3.58 -10.35
CA HIS A 414 -0.88 -2.14 -10.10
C HIS A 414 0.52 -1.52 -10.05
N PRO A 415 0.78 -0.46 -10.84
CA PRO A 415 2.10 0.20 -10.86
C PRO A 415 2.41 0.83 -9.50
N HIS A 416 3.68 1.05 -9.18
CA HIS A 416 4.01 1.77 -7.95
C HIS A 416 3.38 3.16 -7.93
N TYR A 417 3.13 3.67 -6.72
CA TYR A 417 2.58 5.00 -6.51
C TYR A 417 3.47 5.82 -5.58
N ASP A 418 3.91 6.97 -6.08
CA ASP A 418 4.65 7.96 -5.30
C ASP A 418 3.71 8.93 -4.60
N SER A 419 4.08 9.34 -3.40
CA SER A 419 3.30 10.34 -2.66
C SER A 419 3.43 11.71 -3.35
N SER A 420 2.35 12.16 -3.97
CA SER A 420 2.25 13.52 -4.55
C SER A 420 2.40 14.65 -3.52
N ILE A 421 2.40 14.33 -2.22
CA ILE A 421 2.62 15.28 -1.13
C ILE A 421 4.01 15.92 -1.24
N VAL A 422 4.99 15.21 -1.78
CA VAL A 422 6.36 15.72 -1.97
C VAL A 422 6.40 16.96 -2.88
N GLU A 423 5.47 17.04 -3.83
CA GLU A 423 5.41 18.14 -4.81
C GLU A 423 4.52 19.31 -4.36
N ASP A 424 3.73 19.13 -3.29
CA ASP A 424 2.73 20.10 -2.82
C ASP A 424 3.24 20.86 -1.58
N TYR A 425 3.83 22.03 -1.83
CA TYR A 425 4.42 22.89 -0.78
C TYR A 425 3.41 23.34 0.27
N ASP A 426 2.19 23.72 -0.14
CA ASP A 426 1.17 24.21 0.78
C ASP A 426 0.69 23.10 1.70
N LEU A 427 0.57 21.89 1.18
CA LEU A 427 0.23 20.71 1.95
C LEU A 427 1.34 20.32 2.93
N LEU A 428 2.61 20.38 2.50
CA LEU A 428 3.76 20.13 3.38
C LEU A 428 3.76 21.08 4.59
N LEU A 429 3.50 22.37 4.36
CA LEU A 429 3.35 23.34 5.45
C LEU A 429 2.17 23.00 6.36
N GLN A 430 1.02 22.62 5.79
CA GLN A 430 -0.14 22.19 6.58
C GLN A 430 0.17 20.97 7.45
N LEU A 431 0.91 19.98 6.93
CA LEU A 431 1.38 18.81 7.67
C LEU A 431 2.34 19.20 8.82
N LEU A 432 3.24 20.15 8.59
CA LEU A 432 4.12 20.64 9.66
C LEU A 432 3.36 21.38 10.77
N PHE A 433 2.32 22.15 10.43
CA PHE A 433 1.43 22.77 11.43
C PHE A 433 0.63 21.73 12.22
N LEU A 434 0.27 20.64 11.57
CA LEU A 434 -0.39 19.47 12.14
C LEU A 434 0.44 18.86 13.27
N GLY A 435 1.75 18.74 13.06
CA GLY A 435 2.68 18.26 14.07
C GLY A 435 2.65 19.04 15.40
N LYS A 436 2.19 20.30 15.38
CA LYS A 436 2.06 21.16 16.56
C LYS A 436 0.65 21.23 17.13
N ASN A 437 -0.37 20.88 16.34
CA ASN A 437 -1.77 20.99 16.72
C ASN A 437 -2.36 19.61 16.92
N ARG A 438 -2.90 19.33 18.11
CA ARG A 438 -3.61 18.06 18.37
C ARG A 438 -4.86 17.86 17.49
N TYR A 439 -5.33 18.92 16.81
CA TYR A 439 -6.59 18.91 16.07
C TYR A 439 -6.45 19.66 14.74
N LEU A 440 -6.97 19.05 13.68
CA LEU A 440 -7.17 19.68 12.39
C LEU A 440 -8.52 20.41 12.36
N LYS A 441 -8.55 21.56 11.68
CA LYS A 441 -9.84 22.14 11.29
C LYS A 441 -10.52 21.22 10.27
N PRO A 442 -11.86 21.17 10.19
CA PRO A 442 -12.55 20.27 9.28
C PRO A 442 -12.17 20.48 7.80
N SER A 443 -11.92 21.73 7.39
CA SER A 443 -11.41 22.05 6.04
C SER A 443 -10.01 21.49 5.75
N GLN A 444 -9.15 21.40 6.77
CA GLN A 444 -7.80 20.85 6.66
C GLN A 444 -7.80 19.32 6.65
N GLN A 445 -8.72 18.67 7.39
CA GLN A 445 -8.92 17.21 7.31
C GLN A 445 -9.39 16.78 5.93
N LEU A 446 -10.36 17.52 5.38
CA LEU A 446 -10.85 17.26 4.02
C LEU A 446 -9.74 17.47 2.99
N SER A 447 -8.92 18.51 3.15
CA SER A 447 -7.73 18.73 2.32
C SER A 447 -6.74 17.57 2.43
N LEU A 448 -6.49 17.07 3.65
CA LEU A 448 -5.60 15.94 3.87
C LEU A 448 -6.12 14.66 3.20
N ILE A 449 -7.40 14.33 3.38
CA ILE A 449 -8.04 13.19 2.73
C ILE A 449 -7.99 13.32 1.20
N LYS A 450 -8.31 14.50 0.65
CA LYS A 450 -8.21 14.78 -0.78
C LYS A 450 -6.76 14.72 -1.28
N SER A 451 -5.82 15.13 -0.46
CA SER A 451 -4.39 15.14 -0.77
C SER A 451 -3.72 13.78 -0.70
N LEU A 452 -4.40 12.78 -0.13
CA LEU A 452 -3.90 11.41 -0.17
C LEU A 452 -3.70 10.94 -1.61
N LYS A 453 -4.34 11.57 -2.63
CA LYS A 453 -4.05 11.54 -4.09
C LYS A 453 -3.69 10.18 -4.72
N ILE A 454 -3.84 9.08 -3.99
CA ILE A 454 -3.78 7.67 -4.42
C ILE A 454 -4.89 7.36 -5.44
N PHE A 455 -5.70 8.36 -5.75
CA PHE A 455 -6.96 8.27 -6.43
C PHE A 455 -6.90 8.44 -7.93
N LYS A 456 -5.79 8.90 -8.53
CA LYS A 456 -5.74 8.95 -10.00
C LYS A 456 -5.80 7.53 -10.55
N ASN A 457 -6.92 7.19 -11.19
CA ASN A 457 -7.25 5.84 -11.69
C ASN A 457 -7.57 4.80 -10.61
N SER A 458 -7.94 5.19 -9.38
CA SER A 458 -8.42 4.23 -8.37
C SER A 458 -9.94 4.17 -8.32
N HIS A 459 -10.49 3.05 -7.86
CA HIS A 459 -11.94 2.84 -7.69
C HIS A 459 -12.60 3.87 -6.75
N PHE A 460 -11.80 4.63 -5.99
CA PHE A 460 -12.26 5.60 -4.99
C PHE A 460 -12.21 7.06 -5.46
N GLU A 461 -11.75 7.35 -6.68
CA GLU A 461 -11.60 8.73 -7.19
C GLU A 461 -12.90 9.52 -7.09
N LYS A 462 -13.98 8.97 -7.64
CA LYS A 462 -15.31 9.58 -7.64
C LYS A 462 -15.88 9.79 -6.22
N ILE A 463 -15.56 8.89 -5.29
CA ILE A 463 -16.04 8.97 -3.91
C ILE A 463 -15.42 10.17 -3.20
N VAL A 464 -14.11 10.34 -3.35
CA VAL A 464 -13.40 11.46 -2.71
C VAL A 464 -13.78 12.81 -3.33
N GLU A 465 -14.06 12.84 -4.63
CA GLU A 465 -14.60 14.03 -5.32
C GLU A 465 -16.01 14.38 -4.86
N ALA A 466 -16.81 13.38 -4.45
CA ALA A 466 -18.17 13.57 -3.95
C ALA A 466 -18.23 14.16 -2.53
N PHE A 467 -17.10 14.26 -1.81
CA PHE A 467 -17.07 14.83 -0.45
C PHE A 467 -17.20 16.36 -0.48
N GLU A 468 -18.33 16.85 0.04
CA GLU A 468 -18.66 18.28 0.09
C GLU A 468 -18.20 18.93 1.39
N LYS A 469 -18.57 18.33 2.52
CA LYS A 469 -18.35 18.93 3.85
C LYS A 469 -18.07 17.86 4.89
N LEU A 470 -17.17 18.19 5.81
CA LEU A 470 -16.90 17.42 7.02
C LEU A 470 -17.12 18.35 8.21
N ASP A 471 -17.97 17.96 9.16
CA ASP A 471 -18.16 18.61 10.45
C ASP A 471 -17.80 17.64 11.58
N ILE A 472 -17.36 18.15 12.73
CA ILE A 472 -16.95 17.32 13.87
C ILE A 472 -17.70 17.78 15.10
N THR A 473 -18.36 16.85 15.77
CA THR A 473 -18.97 17.09 17.08
C THR A 473 -18.33 16.19 18.13
N THR A 474 -17.97 16.77 19.27
CA THR A 474 -17.45 16.02 20.41
C THR A 474 -18.57 15.77 21.41
N CYS A 475 -18.82 14.52 21.74
CA CYS A 475 -19.76 14.11 22.78
C CYS A 475 -18.97 13.53 23.97
N PRO A 476 -19.41 13.76 25.22
CA PRO A 476 -18.84 13.06 26.36
C PRO A 476 -19.19 11.56 26.26
N ASP A 477 -18.21 10.70 26.51
CA ASP A 477 -18.38 9.25 26.56
C ASP A 477 -18.03 8.73 27.96
N ALA A 478 -18.83 7.79 28.46
CA ALA A 478 -18.75 7.31 29.83
C ALA A 478 -17.48 6.46 30.09
N LEU A 479 -16.91 5.85 29.04
CA LEU A 479 -15.74 4.97 29.14
C LEU A 479 -14.41 5.67 28.80
N HIS A 480 -14.39 6.55 27.79
CA HIS A 480 -13.15 7.17 27.29
C HIS A 480 -13.10 8.69 27.52
N GLY A 481 -14.08 9.25 28.25
CA GLY A 481 -14.18 10.68 28.57
C GLY A 481 -14.73 11.54 27.43
N ARG A 482 -14.25 11.35 26.19
CA ARG A 482 -14.74 12.06 24.99
C ARG A 482 -14.78 11.13 23.79
N LYS A 483 -15.78 11.34 22.94
CA LYS A 483 -16.03 10.61 21.70
C LYS A 483 -16.28 11.61 20.59
N ARG A 484 -15.76 11.32 19.40
CA ARG A 484 -15.89 12.19 18.24
C ARG A 484 -16.85 11.60 17.24
N ILE A 485 -17.76 12.42 16.77
CA ILE A 485 -18.68 12.07 15.69
C ILE A 485 -18.34 12.97 14.51
N TYR A 486 -17.89 12.33 13.43
CA TYR A 486 -17.58 12.94 12.16
C TYR A 486 -18.84 12.92 11.30
N HIS A 487 -19.36 14.09 10.94
CA HIS A 487 -20.51 14.24 10.05
C HIS A 487 -20.00 14.58 8.65
N LEU A 488 -20.16 13.66 7.73
CA LEU A 488 -19.69 13.77 6.35
C LEU A 488 -20.89 13.95 5.42
N GLN A 489 -20.88 15.01 4.61
CA GLN A 489 -21.88 15.25 3.57
C GLN A 489 -21.32 14.82 2.21
N ILE A 490 -22.06 13.93 1.54
CA ILE A 490 -21.65 13.32 0.28
C ILE A 490 -22.75 13.55 -0.76
N LYS A 491 -22.34 13.88 -1.98
CA LYS A 491 -23.26 13.93 -3.13
C LYS A 491 -23.94 12.58 -3.36
N LYS A 492 -25.11 12.60 -3.99
CA LYS A 492 -25.80 11.36 -4.37
C LYS A 492 -24.93 10.57 -5.37
N LEU A 493 -24.56 9.35 -4.97
CA LEU A 493 -23.77 8.40 -5.74
C LEU A 493 -24.66 7.28 -6.31
N GLU A 494 -24.18 6.64 -7.38
CA GLU A 494 -24.84 5.45 -7.95
C GLU A 494 -24.79 4.26 -6.97
N GLU A 495 -25.69 3.29 -7.14
CA GLU A 495 -25.80 2.12 -6.24
C GLU A 495 -24.49 1.33 -6.13
N LYS A 496 -23.76 1.16 -7.24
CA LYS A 496 -22.44 0.51 -7.25
C LYS A 496 -21.38 1.29 -6.47
N GLU A 497 -21.45 2.61 -6.51
CA GLU A 497 -20.50 3.50 -5.83
C GLU A 497 -20.79 3.58 -4.32
N GLN A 498 -22.04 3.33 -3.90
CA GLN A 498 -22.42 3.26 -2.48
C GLN A 498 -21.74 2.08 -1.76
N ILE A 499 -21.65 0.92 -2.41
CA ILE A 499 -20.97 -0.28 -1.86
C ILE A 499 -19.48 0.02 -1.63
N ILE A 500 -18.84 0.69 -2.60
CA ILE A 500 -17.43 1.08 -2.50
C ILE A 500 -17.25 2.15 -1.41
N LEU A 501 -18.19 3.10 -1.30
CA LEU A 501 -18.19 4.12 -0.24
C LEU A 501 -18.28 3.48 1.15
N GLU A 502 -19.16 2.51 1.36
CA GLU A 502 -19.30 1.83 2.65
C GLU A 502 -17.94 1.32 3.15
N ILE A 503 -17.22 0.57 2.30
CA ILE A 503 -15.93 -0.02 2.68
C ILE A 503 -14.87 1.06 2.87
N PHE A 504 -14.87 2.12 2.06
CA PHE A 504 -14.01 3.27 2.26
C PHE A 504 -14.22 3.88 3.66
N LEU A 505 -15.47 4.08 4.06
CA LEU A 505 -15.81 4.70 5.34
C LEU A 505 -15.49 3.79 6.53
N GLN A 506 -15.72 2.47 6.42
CA GLN A 506 -15.32 1.51 7.44
C GLN A 506 -13.80 1.60 7.72
N ARG A 507 -12.98 1.64 6.65
CA ARG A 507 -11.53 1.79 6.76
C ARG A 507 -11.11 3.17 7.28
N LEU A 508 -11.82 4.23 6.88
CA LEU A 508 -11.55 5.58 7.35
C LEU A 508 -11.74 5.70 8.88
N VAL A 509 -12.77 5.08 9.45
CA VAL A 509 -13.01 5.11 10.90
C VAL A 509 -11.87 4.45 11.68
N LEU A 510 -11.35 3.32 11.19
CA LEU A 510 -10.19 2.66 11.82
C LEU A 510 -8.97 3.58 11.87
N VAL A 511 -8.68 4.28 10.78
CA VAL A 511 -7.59 5.28 10.74
C VAL A 511 -7.85 6.43 11.71
N LEU A 512 -9.09 6.91 11.80
CA LEU A 512 -9.45 8.02 12.70
C LEU A 512 -9.31 7.63 14.17
N ASN A 513 -9.71 6.42 14.55
CA ASN A 513 -9.53 5.88 15.90
C ASN A 513 -8.06 5.87 16.30
N ASP A 514 -7.21 5.27 15.47
CA ASP A 514 -5.78 5.14 15.78
C ASP A 514 -5.06 6.49 15.78
N SER A 515 -5.50 7.43 14.95
CA SER A 515 -4.87 8.76 14.87
C SER A 515 -5.17 9.65 16.07
N THR A 516 -6.32 9.47 16.74
CA THR A 516 -6.78 10.37 17.80
C THR A 516 -6.72 9.79 19.21
N ASN A 517 -6.47 8.48 19.37
CA ASN A 517 -6.58 7.76 20.64
C ASN A 517 -7.92 8.00 21.36
N GLU A 518 -8.93 8.48 20.63
CA GLU A 518 -10.30 8.75 21.08
C GLU A 518 -11.23 7.95 20.18
N PRO A 519 -12.32 7.37 20.71
CA PRO A 519 -13.27 6.66 19.88
C PRO A 519 -13.93 7.62 18.88
N ALA A 520 -13.80 7.29 17.60
CA ALA A 520 -14.38 7.99 16.47
C ALA A 520 -15.59 7.22 15.93
N GLU A 521 -16.64 7.95 15.59
CA GLU A 521 -17.78 7.46 14.83
C GLU A 521 -18.01 8.33 13.62
N LEU A 522 -18.57 7.74 12.57
CA LEU A 522 -18.82 8.45 11.33
C LEU A 522 -20.29 8.36 10.94
N ARG A 523 -20.84 9.53 10.63
CA ARG A 523 -22.19 9.73 10.09
C ARG A 523 -22.06 10.30 8.69
N ALA A 524 -22.33 9.49 7.69
CA ALA A 524 -22.33 9.92 6.29
C ALA A 524 -23.77 10.20 5.84
N GLN A 525 -24.05 11.45 5.46
CA GLN A 525 -25.31 11.85 4.87
C GLN A 525 -25.24 11.76 3.35
N LEU A 526 -26.01 10.86 2.76
CA LEU A 526 -26.17 10.68 1.31
C LEU A 526 -27.54 11.20 0.89
N GLY A 527 -27.62 12.47 0.51
CA GLY A 527 -28.90 13.11 0.22
C GLY A 527 -29.85 13.08 1.42
N SER A 528 -30.89 12.23 1.37
CA SER A 528 -31.86 12.04 2.46
C SER A 528 -31.51 10.92 3.44
N SER A 529 -30.63 9.98 3.07
CA SER A 529 -30.30 8.81 3.90
C SER A 529 -29.06 9.04 4.74
N ILE A 530 -29.01 8.46 5.94
CA ILE A 530 -27.87 8.56 6.85
C ILE A 530 -27.27 7.16 7.06
N LEU A 531 -25.99 7.01 6.72
CA LEU A 531 -25.16 5.86 7.05
C LEU A 531 -24.44 6.13 8.37
N TYR A 532 -24.62 5.25 9.34
CA TYR A 532 -23.90 5.31 10.61
C TYR A 532 -22.88 4.18 10.72
N ILE A 533 -21.64 4.55 11.01
CA ILE A 533 -20.52 3.62 11.21
C ILE A 533 -19.97 3.83 12.62
N ASP A 534 -19.98 2.74 13.38
CA ASP A 534 -19.51 2.73 14.75
C ASP A 534 -17.98 2.71 14.84
N GLN A 535 -17.49 2.76 16.07
CA GLN A 535 -16.06 2.77 16.41
C GLN A 535 -15.32 1.51 15.94
N ARG A 536 -16.01 0.41 15.64
CA ARG A 536 -15.41 -0.83 15.14
C ARG A 536 -15.38 -0.89 13.62
N GLY A 537 -15.88 0.15 12.94
CA GLY A 537 -16.06 0.15 11.49
C GLY A 537 -17.24 -0.71 11.05
N ILE A 538 -18.22 -0.95 11.93
CA ILE A 538 -19.44 -1.72 11.61
C ILE A 538 -20.56 -0.73 11.29
N ILE A 539 -21.27 -0.98 10.18
CA ILE A 539 -22.44 -0.19 9.80
C ILE A 539 -23.59 -0.57 10.72
N ALA A 540 -24.05 0.37 11.54
CA ALA A 540 -25.02 0.06 12.59
C ALA A 540 -26.48 0.32 12.21
N ASN A 541 -26.79 1.11 11.16
CA ASN A 541 -28.13 1.27 10.55
C ASN A 541 -28.11 2.16 9.29
N TYR A 542 -29.05 1.91 8.37
CA TYR A 542 -29.57 2.90 7.41
C TYR A 542 -30.80 3.55 8.08
N GLU A 543 -30.70 4.79 8.57
CA GLU A 543 -31.92 5.56 8.86
C GLU A 543 -32.41 6.14 7.52
N GLN A 544 -33.59 5.67 7.05
CA GLN A 544 -34.30 6.19 5.89
C GLN A 544 -35.03 7.49 6.22
#